data_AF-A0A6B3C8K4-F1
#
_entry.id   AF-A0A6B3C8K4-F1
#
_cell.length_a   1.000
_cell.length_b   1.000
_cell.length_c   1.000
_cell.angle_alpha   90.00
_cell.angle_beta   90.00
_cell.angle_gamma   90.00
#
_symmetry.space_group_name_H-M   'P 1'
#
loop_
_entity.id
_entity.type
_entity.pdbx_description
1 polymer ?
#
loop_
_entity_poly.entity_id
_entity_poly.type
_entity_poly.pdbx_seq_one_letter_code
_entity_poly.pdbx_strand_id
1 'polypeptide(L)'
;SSWDRGYGDFAMHPDLDTLRRIPWNPGSAFVLADLAWSDGTPVVAAPRQILRHQLERLGELGYTAMVGTELEFMVFQDTYEQAWNANYRGLTPANQYNIDYSVLGTGRVEPLLRRIRNEMQAAGLVVESAKGECNLGQHEIVFRYDEA
;
A
#
# COMPACT_ATOMS: atom_id res chain seq x y z
N SER A 1 9.28 -31.84 5.00
CA SER A 1 9.28 -30.97 3.81
C SER A 1 7.84 -30.54 3.55
N SER A 2 7.53 -29.36 2.96
CA SER A 2 6.11 -28.97 2.69
C SER A 2 5.38 -29.95 1.76
N TRP A 3 6.16 -30.79 1.06
CA TRP A 3 5.68 -31.88 0.22
C TRP A 3 4.95 -33.00 0.99
N ASP A 4 5.22 -33.18 2.29
CA ASP A 4 4.65 -34.30 3.07
C ASP A 4 3.28 -33.98 3.68
N ARG A 5 2.90 -32.69 3.76
CA ARG A 5 1.66 -32.22 4.40
C ARG A 5 0.72 -31.47 3.47
N GLY A 6 1.16 -31.17 2.25
CA GLY A 6 0.44 -30.32 1.29
C GLY A 6 0.46 -28.83 1.67
N TYR A 7 -0.01 -27.98 0.75
CA TYR A 7 -0.37 -26.60 1.04
C TYR A 7 -1.83 -26.60 1.50
N GLY A 8 -2.04 -26.72 2.81
CA GLY A 8 -3.39 -26.68 3.39
C GLY A 8 -4.02 -25.29 3.25
N ASP A 9 -5.34 -25.26 3.16
CA ASP A 9 -6.10 -24.01 3.20
C ASP A 9 -5.95 -23.33 4.57
N PHE A 10 -6.06 -22.00 4.57
CA PHE A 10 -6.08 -21.18 5.78
C PHE A 10 -7.49 -20.67 6.05
N ALA A 11 -7.83 -20.54 7.33
CA ALA A 11 -8.95 -19.72 7.75
C ALA A 11 -8.54 -18.25 7.75
N MET A 12 -9.41 -17.38 7.22
CA MET A 12 -9.24 -15.93 7.27
C MET A 12 -10.17 -15.35 8.33
N HIS A 13 -9.60 -14.77 9.38
CA HIS A 13 -10.34 -14.13 10.46
C HIS A 13 -10.31 -12.61 10.28
N PRO A 14 -11.42 -11.97 9.84
CA PRO A 14 -11.42 -10.54 9.56
C PRO A 14 -11.30 -9.71 10.85
N ASP A 15 -10.43 -8.72 10.80
CA ASP A 15 -10.30 -7.69 11.82
C ASP A 15 -11.22 -6.52 11.48
N LEU A 16 -12.39 -6.48 12.10
CA LEU A 16 -13.44 -5.51 11.78
C LEU A 16 -13.07 -4.06 12.12
N ASP A 17 -12.06 -3.84 12.97
CA ASP A 17 -11.56 -2.48 13.25
C ASP A 17 -10.85 -1.87 12.03
N THR A 18 -10.44 -2.72 11.08
CA THR A 18 -9.82 -2.30 9.81
C THR A 18 -10.82 -2.11 8.67
N LEU A 19 -12.12 -2.34 8.94
CA LEU A 19 -13.16 -2.26 7.93
C LEU A 19 -13.31 -0.83 7.40
N ARG A 20 -13.18 -0.66 6.08
CA ARG A 20 -13.38 0.63 5.40
C ARG A 20 -14.00 0.48 4.03
N ARG A 21 -14.76 1.49 3.60
CA ARG A 21 -15.29 1.54 2.23
C ARG A 21 -14.17 1.87 1.25
N ILE A 22 -14.27 1.32 0.04
CA ILE A 22 -13.32 1.61 -1.04
C ILE A 22 -13.99 2.52 -2.08
N PRO A 23 -13.72 3.84 -2.09
CA PRO A 23 -14.45 4.77 -2.94
C PRO A 23 -14.19 4.58 -4.44
N TRP A 24 -13.04 4.01 -4.83
CA TRP A 24 -12.73 3.70 -6.23
C TRP A 24 -13.40 2.43 -6.75
N ASN A 25 -14.06 1.64 -5.89
CA ASN A 25 -14.77 0.43 -6.29
C ASN A 25 -16.18 0.40 -5.67
N PRO A 26 -17.21 0.92 -6.36
CA PRO A 26 -18.56 1.05 -5.83
C PRO A 26 -19.12 -0.25 -5.26
N GLY A 27 -19.80 -0.18 -4.12
CA GLY A 27 -20.40 -1.34 -3.46
C GLY A 27 -19.40 -2.26 -2.75
N SER A 28 -18.13 -1.86 -2.62
CA SER A 28 -17.09 -2.69 -2.01
C SER A 28 -16.54 -2.12 -0.70
N ALA A 29 -16.07 -3.02 0.16
CA ALA A 29 -15.36 -2.72 1.40
C ALA A 29 -14.05 -3.51 1.49
N PHE A 30 -13.10 -2.96 2.22
CA PHE A 30 -11.81 -3.55 2.55
C PHE A 30 -11.80 -3.97 4.02
N VAL A 31 -11.24 -5.13 4.34
CA VAL A 31 -10.96 -5.58 5.70
C VAL A 31 -9.68 -6.41 5.68
N LEU A 32 -8.78 -6.18 6.63
CA LEU A 32 -7.62 -7.04 6.85
C LEU A 32 -8.07 -8.30 7.60
N ALA A 33 -7.43 -9.43 7.31
CA ALA A 33 -7.72 -10.68 8.00
C ALA A 33 -6.43 -11.33 8.49
N ASP A 34 -6.48 -11.89 9.70
CA ASP A 34 -5.45 -12.74 10.24
C ASP A 34 -5.62 -14.17 9.72
N LEU A 35 -4.51 -14.84 9.44
CA LEU A 35 -4.50 -16.22 8.94
C LEU A 35 -4.36 -17.20 10.09
N ALA A 36 -5.21 -18.23 10.08
CA ALA A 36 -5.12 -19.36 11.00
C ALA A 36 -5.12 -20.69 10.24
N TRP A 37 -4.49 -21.69 10.83
CA TRP A 37 -4.61 -23.09 10.40
C TRP A 37 -6.02 -23.62 10.69
N SER A 38 -6.35 -24.79 10.14
CA SER A 38 -7.67 -25.41 10.33
C SER A 38 -8.01 -25.72 11.79
N ASP A 39 -7.00 -25.82 12.67
CA ASP A 39 -7.17 -26.00 14.12
C ASP A 39 -7.33 -24.67 14.89
N GLY A 40 -7.35 -23.54 14.18
CA GLY A 40 -7.47 -22.20 14.75
C GLY A 40 -6.15 -21.59 15.23
N THR A 41 -5.03 -22.31 15.17
CA THR A 41 -3.72 -21.75 15.56
C THR A 41 -3.22 -20.74 14.52
N PRO A 42 -2.51 -19.68 14.93
CA PRO A 42 -2.07 -18.64 13.99
C PRO A 42 -1.03 -19.18 12.99
N VAL A 43 -1.10 -18.68 11.75
CA VAL A 43 -0.03 -18.90 10.77
C VAL A 43 1.13 -17.96 11.11
N VAL A 44 2.09 -18.45 11.87
CA VAL A 44 3.22 -17.64 12.38
C VAL A 44 4.08 -16.99 11.29
N ALA A 45 4.05 -17.53 10.07
CA ALA A 45 4.74 -16.98 8.91
C ALA A 45 3.98 -15.82 8.22
N ALA A 46 2.73 -15.55 8.62
CA ALA A 46 1.95 -14.46 8.06
C ALA A 46 2.57 -13.10 8.47
N PRO A 47 2.76 -12.14 7.54
CA PRO A 47 3.42 -10.86 7.86
C PRO A 47 2.80 -10.09 9.04
N ARG A 48 1.47 -10.08 9.17
CA ARG A 48 0.77 -9.43 10.30
C ARG A 48 1.07 -10.08 11.66
N GLN A 49 1.27 -11.41 11.67
CA GLN A 49 1.64 -12.14 12.89
C GLN A 49 3.10 -11.87 13.28
N ILE A 50 4.00 -11.79 12.30
CA ILE A 50 5.40 -11.40 12.53
C ILE A 50 5.48 -10.00 13.13
N LEU A 51 4.75 -9.03 12.57
CA LEU A 51 4.68 -7.66 13.09
C LEU A 51 4.12 -7.62 14.52
N ARG A 52 2.97 -8.26 14.77
CA ARG A 52 2.34 -8.32 16.10
C ARG A 52 3.30 -8.85 17.16
N HIS A 53 4.04 -9.92 16.84
CA HIS A 53 5.02 -10.47 17.77
C HIS A 53 6.17 -9.49 18.10
N GLN A 54 6.60 -8.66 17.14
CA GLN A 54 7.58 -7.61 17.44
C GLN A 54 7.00 -6.50 18.31
N LEU A 55 5.73 -6.13 18.09
CA LEU A 55 5.03 -5.10 18.88
C LEU A 55 4.78 -5.55 20.32
N GLU A 56 4.43 -6.81 20.53
CA GLU A 56 4.29 -7.41 21.87
C GLU A 56 5.60 -7.31 22.66
N ARG A 57 6.71 -7.72 22.04
CA ARG A 57 8.06 -7.63 22.65
C ARG A 57 8.48 -6.19 22.93
N LEU A 58 8.06 -5.24 22.08
CA LEU A 58 8.32 -3.82 22.30
C LEU A 58 7.48 -3.28 23.47
N GLY A 59 6.23 -3.71 23.58
CA GLY A 59 5.32 -3.38 24.67
C GLY A 59 5.78 -3.93 26.03
N GLU A 60 6.39 -5.11 26.08
CA GLU A 60 7.03 -5.67 27.29
C GLU A 60 8.14 -4.78 27.85
N LEU A 61 8.75 -3.95 26.99
CA LEU A 61 9.76 -2.96 27.37
C LEU A 61 9.17 -1.58 27.70
N GLY A 62 7.85 -1.41 27.58
CA GLY A 62 7.15 -0.15 27.82
C GLY A 62 7.24 0.85 26.66
N TYR A 63 7.51 0.38 25.44
CA TYR A 63 7.61 1.23 24.24
C TYR A 63 6.45 0.97 23.27
N THR A 64 6.09 2.02 22.50
CA THR A 64 5.13 1.96 21.39
C THR A 64 5.82 2.36 20.10
N ALA A 65 5.59 1.62 19.01
CA ALA A 65 6.13 1.95 17.70
C ALA A 65 5.18 2.89 16.94
N MET A 66 5.68 4.07 16.54
CA MET A 66 5.00 4.97 15.62
C MET A 66 5.70 4.89 14.26
N VAL A 67 4.96 4.62 13.19
CA VAL A 67 5.51 4.36 11.85
C VAL A 67 4.80 5.19 10.80
N GLY A 68 5.59 5.81 9.93
CA GLY A 68 5.13 6.45 8.69
C GLY A 68 5.77 5.76 7.49
N THR A 69 5.08 5.78 6.35
CA THR A 69 5.61 5.25 5.08
C THR A 69 5.54 6.30 4.00
N GLU A 70 6.63 6.43 3.25
CA GLU A 70 6.72 7.25 2.03
C GLU A 70 6.53 6.30 0.84
N LEU A 71 5.35 6.36 0.21
CA LEU A 71 5.00 5.44 -0.85
C LEU A 71 5.26 6.09 -2.21
N GLU A 72 6.39 5.73 -2.80
CA GLU A 72 6.74 6.09 -4.15
C GLU A 72 6.16 5.13 -5.19
N PHE A 73 5.80 5.66 -6.36
CA PHE A 73 5.29 4.90 -7.49
C PHE A 73 5.64 5.54 -8.83
N MET A 74 5.61 4.71 -9.88
CA MET A 74 5.86 5.13 -11.25
C MET A 74 4.55 5.27 -12.03
N VAL A 75 4.39 6.38 -12.73
CA VAL A 75 3.25 6.66 -13.60
C VAL A 75 3.70 6.70 -15.05
N PHE A 76 3.01 5.93 -15.88
CA PHE A 76 3.21 5.87 -17.32
C PHE A 76 1.93 6.27 -18.05
N GLN A 77 2.06 6.75 -19.28
CA GLN A 77 0.93 7.10 -20.15
C GLN A 77 0.33 5.86 -20.85
N ASP A 78 1.09 4.77 -20.89
CA ASP A 78 0.70 3.52 -21.54
C ASP A 78 -0.36 2.77 -20.71
N THR A 79 -1.29 2.11 -21.39
CA THR A 79 -2.22 1.17 -20.74
C THR A 79 -1.49 -0.08 -20.27
N TYR A 80 -2.13 -0.87 -19.38
CA TYR A 80 -1.58 -2.14 -18.93
C TYR A 80 -1.33 -3.11 -20.10
N GLU A 81 -2.20 -3.16 -21.10
CA GLU A 81 -2.04 -4.01 -22.28
C GLU A 81 -0.89 -3.55 -23.18
N GLN A 82 -0.71 -2.23 -23.35
CA GLN A 82 0.43 -1.68 -24.07
C GLN A 82 1.73 -2.03 -23.37
N ALA A 83 1.79 -1.83 -22.04
CA ALA A 83 2.95 -2.16 -21.25
C ALA A 83 3.27 -3.67 -21.28
N TRP A 84 2.25 -4.51 -21.18
CA TRP A 84 2.37 -5.97 -21.30
C TRP A 84 2.97 -6.38 -22.65
N ASN A 85 2.40 -5.89 -23.75
CA ASN A 85 2.88 -6.20 -25.10
C ASN A 85 4.31 -5.71 -25.35
N ALA A 86 4.72 -4.62 -24.70
CA ALA A 86 6.08 -4.09 -24.75
C ALA A 86 7.06 -4.79 -23.79
N ASN A 87 6.63 -5.82 -23.05
CA ASN A 87 7.40 -6.44 -21.96
C ASN A 87 7.92 -5.41 -20.94
N TYR A 88 7.11 -4.39 -20.65
CA TYR A 88 7.43 -3.28 -19.74
C TYR A 88 8.71 -2.52 -20.10
N ARG A 89 9.03 -2.43 -21.40
CA ARG A 89 10.17 -1.66 -21.92
C ARG A 89 9.72 -0.50 -22.78
N GLY A 90 10.45 0.60 -22.75
CA GLY A 90 10.19 1.76 -23.60
C GLY A 90 8.87 2.49 -23.30
N LEU A 91 8.36 2.38 -22.07
CA LEU A 91 7.14 3.06 -21.63
C LEU A 91 7.35 4.58 -21.57
N THR A 92 6.28 5.33 -21.77
CA THR A 92 6.28 6.80 -21.74
C THR A 92 5.98 7.28 -20.31
N PRO A 93 6.96 7.82 -19.58
CA PRO A 93 6.74 8.30 -18.21
C PRO A 93 5.87 9.56 -18.18
N ALA A 94 5.14 9.75 -17.08
CA ALA A 94 4.25 10.91 -16.91
C ALA A 94 4.98 12.27 -16.89
N ASN A 95 6.25 12.28 -16.46
CA ASN A 95 7.18 13.40 -16.57
C ASN A 95 8.46 12.95 -17.30
N GLN A 96 8.99 13.84 -18.16
CA GLN A 96 10.16 13.59 -19.00
C GLN A 96 11.45 14.28 -18.48
N TYR A 97 11.38 14.87 -17.30
CA TYR A 97 12.49 15.50 -16.59
C TYR A 97 12.27 15.37 -15.08
N ASN A 98 13.32 15.62 -14.30
CA ASN A 98 13.24 15.63 -12.84
C ASN A 98 12.27 16.72 -12.37
N ILE A 99 11.27 16.33 -11.58
CA ILE A 99 10.25 17.24 -11.03
C ILE A 99 10.27 17.27 -9.51
N ASP A 100 11.33 16.77 -8.89
CA ASP A 100 11.50 16.83 -7.44
C ASP A 100 11.45 18.28 -6.96
N TYR A 101 10.62 18.53 -5.96
CA TYR A 101 10.25 19.86 -5.46
C TYR A 101 9.68 20.85 -6.51
N SER A 102 9.34 20.39 -7.72
CA SER A 102 8.77 21.24 -8.78
C SER A 102 7.27 21.36 -8.63
N VAL A 103 6.79 22.55 -8.25
CA VAL A 103 5.35 22.87 -8.21
C VAL A 103 4.72 22.75 -9.60
N LEU A 104 5.37 23.30 -10.62
CA LEU A 104 4.88 23.25 -12.00
C LEU A 104 4.94 21.84 -12.59
N GLY A 105 6.00 21.08 -12.28
CA GLY A 105 6.16 19.69 -12.71
C GLY A 105 5.05 18.81 -12.14
N THR A 106 4.84 18.88 -10.83
CA THR A 106 3.78 18.17 -10.11
C THR A 106 2.39 18.57 -10.62
N GLY A 107 2.19 19.85 -10.96
CA GLY A 107 0.93 20.36 -11.51
C GLY A 107 0.44 19.63 -12.77
N ARG A 108 1.33 19.01 -13.56
CA ARG A 108 0.96 18.28 -14.79
C ARG A 108 0.26 16.95 -14.53
N VAL A 109 0.55 16.30 -13.41
CA VAL A 109 -0.04 15.01 -13.00
C VAL A 109 -1.10 15.17 -11.92
N GLU A 110 -1.38 16.41 -11.52
CA GLU A 110 -2.26 16.75 -10.42
C GLU A 110 -3.67 16.13 -10.53
N PRO A 111 -4.31 15.95 -11.70
CA PRO A 111 -5.58 15.22 -11.75
C PRO A 111 -5.52 13.80 -11.16
N LEU A 112 -4.42 13.08 -11.39
CA LEU A 112 -4.18 11.76 -10.80
C LEU A 112 -3.88 11.88 -9.31
N LEU A 113 -2.91 12.73 -8.94
CA LEU A 113 -2.51 12.89 -7.54
C LEU A 113 -3.70 13.34 -6.68
N ARG A 114 -4.48 14.33 -7.12
CA ARG A 114 -5.71 14.79 -6.47
C ARG A 114 -6.70 13.65 -6.27
N ARG A 115 -6.89 12.81 -7.28
CA ARG A 115 -7.80 11.66 -7.17
C ARG A 115 -7.33 10.70 -6.08
N ILE A 116 -6.04 10.32 -6.08
CA ILE A 116 -5.49 9.43 -5.06
C ILE A 116 -5.65 10.07 -3.68
N ARG A 117 -5.28 11.34 -3.50
CA ARG A 117 -5.40 12.02 -2.21
C ARG A 117 -6.86 12.01 -1.69
N ASN A 118 -7.82 12.37 -2.54
CA ASN A 118 -9.23 12.43 -2.16
C ASN A 118 -9.82 11.04 -1.88
N GLU A 119 -9.49 10.04 -2.69
CA GLU A 119 -10.00 8.69 -2.55
C GLU A 119 -9.39 7.96 -1.34
N MET A 120 -8.11 8.16 -1.07
CA MET A 120 -7.47 7.62 0.14
C MET A 120 -8.01 8.29 1.41
N GLN A 121 -8.25 9.61 1.37
CA GLN A 121 -8.92 10.32 2.46
C GLN A 121 -10.33 9.78 2.71
N ALA A 122 -11.10 9.53 1.65
CA ALA A 122 -12.43 8.94 1.75
C ALA A 122 -12.41 7.45 2.19
N ALA A 123 -11.29 6.76 2.01
CA ALA A 123 -11.04 5.43 2.56
C ALA A 123 -10.54 5.44 4.01
N GLY A 124 -10.43 6.61 4.65
CA GLY A 124 -10.08 6.75 6.06
C GLY A 124 -8.58 6.92 6.34
N LEU A 125 -7.75 7.13 5.32
CA LEU A 125 -6.34 7.49 5.49
C LEU A 125 -6.20 9.02 5.64
N VAL A 126 -5.12 9.49 6.25
CA VAL A 126 -4.81 10.92 6.33
C VAL A 126 -3.60 11.20 5.46
N VAL A 127 -3.81 11.95 4.39
CA VAL A 127 -2.73 12.32 3.45
C VAL A 127 -2.03 13.58 3.94
N GLU A 128 -0.70 13.56 4.01
CA GLU A 128 0.11 14.73 4.40
C GLU A 128 0.71 15.44 3.19
N SER A 129 1.19 14.70 2.20
CA SER A 129 1.81 15.28 1.01
C SER A 129 1.61 14.41 -0.23
N ALA A 130 1.75 15.04 -1.40
CA ALA A 130 1.93 14.36 -2.66
C ALA A 130 2.87 15.20 -3.53
N LYS A 131 3.89 14.58 -4.12
CA LYS A 131 4.91 15.30 -4.90
C LYS A 131 5.42 14.48 -6.07
N GLY A 132 5.96 15.18 -7.06
CA GLY A 132 6.87 14.58 -8.04
C GLY A 132 8.23 14.25 -7.41
N GLU A 133 8.89 13.26 -7.99
CA GLU A 133 10.19 12.76 -7.52
C GLU A 133 11.30 12.92 -8.58
N CYS A 134 12.50 12.44 -8.23
CA CYS A 134 13.71 12.64 -9.01
C CYS A 134 13.72 11.87 -10.35
N ASN A 135 13.05 10.72 -10.46
CA ASN A 135 13.03 9.91 -11.68
C ASN A 135 11.85 10.24 -12.60
N LEU A 136 11.99 9.81 -13.87
CA LEU A 136 10.96 9.97 -14.88
C LEU A 136 9.71 9.14 -14.53
N GLY A 137 8.58 9.80 -14.37
CA GLY A 137 7.32 9.15 -13.98
C GLY A 137 7.19 8.91 -12.48
N GLN A 138 8.21 9.19 -11.67
CA GLN A 138 8.19 8.90 -10.24
C GLN A 138 7.44 9.97 -9.46
N HIS A 139 6.59 9.52 -8.55
CA HIS A 139 5.78 10.34 -7.66
C HIS A 139 5.69 9.68 -6.30
N GLU A 140 5.43 10.48 -5.28
CA GLU A 140 5.31 10.04 -3.89
C GLU A 140 4.00 10.54 -3.30
N ILE A 141 3.39 9.70 -2.45
CA ILE A 141 2.34 10.10 -1.52
C ILE A 141 2.75 9.68 -0.11
N VAL A 142 2.65 10.64 0.82
CA VAL A 142 2.94 10.42 2.24
C VAL A 142 1.64 10.48 3.02
N PHE A 143 1.49 9.51 3.92
CA PHE A 143 0.39 9.43 4.87
C PHE A 143 0.90 9.76 6.27
N ARG A 144 0.02 10.35 7.09
CA ARG A 144 0.32 10.61 8.49
C ARG A 144 0.71 9.29 9.18
N TYR A 145 1.79 9.34 9.93
CA TYR A 145 2.23 8.23 10.75
C TYR A 145 1.16 7.82 11.78
N ASP A 146 1.17 6.55 12.19
CA ASP A 146 0.30 6.03 13.22
C ASP A 146 1.03 4.97 14.06
N GLU A 147 0.36 4.43 15.08
CA GLU A 147 0.82 3.23 15.77
C GLU A 147 0.91 2.05 14.78
N ALA A 148 1.96 1.25 14.88
CA ALA A 148 2.29 0.19 13.92
C ALA A 148 1.36 -1.03 13.98
#